data_AF-A0A235HL86-F1
#
_entry.id   AF-A0A235HL86-F1
#
_cell.length_a   1.000
_cell.length_b   1.000
_cell.length_c   1.000
_cell.angle_alpha   90.00
_cell.angle_beta   90.00
_cell.angle_gamma   90.00
#
_symmetry.space_group_name_H-M   'P 1'
#
loop_
_entity.id
_entity.type
_entity.pdbx_description
1 polymer ?
#
loop_
_entity_poly.entity_id
_entity_poly.type
_entity_poly.pdbx_seq_one_letter_code
_entity_poly.pdbx_strand_id
1 'polypeptide(L)'
;MPTNIEWTDLTDNIIRAKGGGWWCQKISEGCKNCYSEKLNQNSFFGGNKQPYSGQPPELVLDTEAIRKWGFQRKPKKHFVSSMTDVFGEWVPRFWQHEILDGMFVAPKQIFQILTKRPEIMLSPDFSQSLKK
;
A
#
# COMPACT_ATOMS: atom_id res chain seq x y z
N MET A 1 2.72 11.67 -1.36
CA MET A 1 2.29 12.85 -2.14
C MET A 1 1.18 13.58 -1.39
N PRO A 2 1.06 14.91 -1.47
CA PRO A 2 -0.11 15.64 -0.97
C PRO A 2 -1.40 15.10 -1.57
N THR A 3 -2.49 15.16 -0.82
CA THR A 3 -3.77 14.59 -1.21
C THR A 3 -4.93 15.53 -0.88
N ASN A 4 -6.03 15.38 -1.61
CA ASN A 4 -7.30 16.06 -1.33
C ASN A 4 -8.21 15.25 -0.39
N ILE A 5 -7.72 14.13 0.15
CA ILE A 5 -8.44 13.33 1.16
C ILE A 5 -8.43 14.13 2.48
N GLU A 6 -9.57 14.66 2.88
CA GLU A 6 -9.70 15.67 3.96
C GLU A 6 -9.12 15.25 5.32
N TRP A 7 -9.04 13.95 5.59
CA TRP A 7 -8.60 13.43 6.89
C TRP A 7 -7.10 13.10 6.97
N THR A 8 -6.33 13.16 5.86
CA THR A 8 -4.88 12.86 5.81
C THR A 8 -4.10 13.92 5.04
N ASP A 9 -2.82 14.10 5.38
CA ASP A 9 -1.97 15.10 4.72
C ASP A 9 -1.30 14.53 3.46
N LEU A 10 -0.93 13.24 3.50
CA LEU A 10 -0.19 12.56 2.44
C LEU A 10 -0.78 11.16 2.14
N THR A 11 -0.68 10.75 0.88
CA THR A 11 -0.78 9.33 0.46
C THR A 11 0.57 8.87 -0.09
N ASP A 12 1.12 7.78 0.42
CA ASP A 12 2.47 7.34 0.05
C ASP A 12 2.46 6.31 -1.10
N ASN A 13 1.52 5.34 -1.09
CA ASN A 13 1.37 4.32 -2.14
C ASN A 13 2.69 3.60 -2.47
N ILE A 14 3.36 3.14 -1.41
CA ILE A 14 4.73 2.59 -1.43
C ILE A 14 4.85 1.22 -2.11
N ILE A 15 3.75 0.50 -2.35
CA ILE A 15 3.74 -0.71 -3.16
C ILE A 15 3.14 -0.35 -4.52
N ARG A 16 3.90 -0.59 -5.59
CA ARG A 16 3.51 -0.26 -6.96
C ARG A 16 3.76 -1.43 -7.89
N ALA A 17 3.06 -1.47 -9.00
CA ALA A 17 3.40 -2.38 -10.09
C ALA A 17 4.61 -1.84 -10.86
N LYS A 18 5.49 -2.75 -11.29
CA LYS A 18 6.63 -2.44 -12.14
C LYS A 18 6.10 -1.91 -13.48
N GLY A 19 6.57 -0.73 -13.87
CA GLY A 19 6.07 -0.01 -15.05
C GLY A 19 4.89 0.93 -14.78
N GLY A 20 4.47 1.10 -13.52
CA GLY A 20 3.40 2.02 -13.12
C GLY A 20 2.16 1.29 -12.60
N GLY A 21 1.24 2.03 -12.00
CA GLY A 21 0.01 1.50 -11.40
C GLY A 21 0.21 0.79 -10.06
N TRP A 22 -0.86 0.08 -9.68
CA TRP A 22 -1.03 -0.58 -8.39
C TRP A 22 -1.73 -1.93 -8.58
N TRP A 23 -1.91 -2.63 -7.46
CA TRP A 23 -2.66 -3.88 -7.46
C TRP A 23 -3.43 -4.10 -6.17
N CYS A 24 -4.61 -4.69 -6.26
CA CYS A 24 -5.32 -5.25 -5.13
C CYS A 24 -6.18 -6.43 -5.59
N GLN A 25 -6.71 -7.19 -4.65
CA GLN A 25 -7.76 -8.17 -4.90
C GLN A 25 -9.06 -7.77 -4.19
N LYS A 26 -10.17 -7.84 -4.92
CA LYS A 26 -11.53 -7.69 -4.39
C LYS A 26 -11.91 -8.92 -3.57
N ILE A 27 -12.37 -8.73 -2.33
CA ILE A 27 -12.74 -9.84 -1.43
C ILE A 27 -14.15 -9.71 -0.83
N SER A 28 -14.86 -8.62 -1.13
CA SER A 28 -16.20 -8.36 -0.58
C SER A 28 -17.01 -7.46 -1.51
N GLU A 29 -18.34 -7.42 -1.32
CA GLU A 29 -19.24 -6.55 -2.10
C GLU A 29 -18.88 -5.06 -1.99
N GLY A 30 -18.29 -4.65 -0.86
CA GLY A 30 -17.77 -3.29 -0.68
C GLY A 30 -16.70 -2.89 -1.70
N CYS A 31 -16.06 -3.86 -2.37
CA CYS A 31 -15.06 -3.61 -3.41
C CYS A 31 -15.67 -3.33 -4.80
N LYS A 32 -16.99 -3.47 -4.97
CA LYS A 32 -17.65 -3.38 -6.29
C LYS A 32 -17.44 -2.04 -6.98
N ASN A 33 -17.49 -0.94 -6.23
CA ASN A 33 -17.33 0.43 -6.72
C ASN A 33 -15.95 1.01 -6.37
N CYS A 34 -14.89 0.19 -6.45
CA CYS A 34 -13.56 0.59 -6.04
C CYS A 34 -12.99 1.71 -6.94
N TYR A 35 -12.89 2.92 -6.39
CA TYR A 35 -12.28 4.05 -7.10
C TYR A 35 -10.84 3.76 -7.53
N SER A 36 -10.10 3.04 -6.69
CA SER A 36 -8.69 2.75 -6.93
C SER A 36 -8.48 1.88 -8.17
N GLU A 37 -9.32 0.86 -8.36
CA GLU A 37 -9.29 0.04 -9.58
C GLU A 37 -9.60 0.89 -10.81
N LYS A 38 -10.63 1.74 -10.75
CA LYS A 38 -11.00 2.61 -11.87
C LYS A 38 -9.85 3.54 -12.29
N LEU A 39 -9.13 4.10 -11.32
CA LEU A 39 -7.94 4.91 -11.59
C LEU A 39 -6.78 4.05 -12.09
N ASN A 40 -6.58 2.85 -11.53
CA ASN A 40 -5.55 1.92 -11.99
C ASN A 40 -5.77 1.45 -13.43
N GLN A 41 -7.02 1.38 -13.88
CA GLN A 41 -7.36 1.04 -15.26
C GLN A 41 -7.10 2.18 -16.27
N ASN A 42 -6.73 3.37 -15.79
CA ASN A 42 -6.52 4.54 -16.62
C ASN A 42 -5.08 5.06 -16.51
N SER A 43 -4.33 4.99 -17.61
CA SER A 43 -2.93 5.43 -17.67
C SER A 43 -2.74 6.92 -17.46
N PHE A 44 -3.78 7.74 -17.66
CA PHE A 44 -3.73 9.18 -17.34
C PHE A 44 -3.43 9.43 -15.85
N PHE A 45 -3.92 8.55 -14.98
CA PHE A 45 -3.64 8.60 -13.53
C PHE A 45 -2.42 7.78 -13.12
N GLY A 46 -1.59 7.35 -14.09
CA GLY A 46 -0.43 6.50 -13.84
C GLY A 46 -0.79 5.05 -13.49
N GLY A 47 -1.99 4.59 -13.86
CA GLY A 47 -2.45 3.22 -13.72
C GLY A 47 -1.86 2.25 -14.77
N ASN A 48 -1.93 0.94 -14.50
CA ASN A 48 -1.39 -0.12 -15.36
C ASN A 48 -2.42 -0.82 -16.26
N LYS A 49 -3.65 -0.30 -16.33
CA LYS A 49 -4.76 -0.85 -17.14
C LYS A 49 -5.30 -2.21 -16.63
N GLN A 50 -4.80 -2.74 -15.52
CA GLN A 50 -5.25 -4.02 -14.98
C GLN A 50 -6.45 -3.85 -14.02
N PRO A 51 -7.48 -4.72 -14.10
CA PRO A 51 -8.58 -4.79 -13.12
C PRO A 51 -8.10 -5.46 -11.83
N TYR A 52 -8.62 -5.14 -10.64
CA TYR A 52 -8.26 -5.77 -9.34
C TYR A 52 -8.83 -7.19 -9.18
N SER A 53 -8.58 -8.05 -10.17
CA SER A 53 -8.97 -9.45 -10.25
C SER A 53 -7.93 -10.25 -11.05
N GLY A 54 -7.63 -11.46 -10.60
CA GLY A 54 -6.63 -12.32 -11.24
C GLY A 54 -5.29 -12.27 -10.53
N GLN A 55 -4.21 -12.53 -11.26
CA GLN A 55 -2.85 -12.59 -10.70
C GLN A 55 -2.26 -11.20 -10.51
N PRO A 56 -1.50 -10.97 -9.42
CA PRO A 56 -0.76 -9.72 -9.26
C PRO A 56 0.28 -9.54 -10.38
N PRO A 57 0.48 -8.31 -10.87
CA PRO A 57 1.65 -8.00 -11.70
C PRO A 57 2.94 -8.12 -10.86
N GLU A 58 4.10 -7.99 -11.51
CA GLU A 58 5.35 -7.80 -10.76
C GLU A 58 5.26 -6.49 -9.97
N LEU A 59 5.39 -6.59 -8.64
CA LEU A 59 5.33 -5.45 -7.73
C LEU A 59 6.72 -5.02 -7.30
N VAL A 60 6.81 -3.78 -6.82
CA VAL A 60 8.01 -3.16 -6.24
C VAL A 60 7.64 -2.39 -4.98
N LEU A 61 8.55 -2.39 -4.00
CA LEU A 61 8.47 -1.57 -2.80
C LEU A 61 9.34 -0.32 -2.96
N ASP A 62 8.74 0.85 -2.74
CA ASP A 62 9.44 2.13 -2.69
C ASP A 62 10.11 2.32 -1.31
N THR A 63 11.27 1.69 -1.14
CA THR A 63 12.08 1.79 0.08
C THR A 63 12.62 3.19 0.32
N GLU A 64 12.76 4.01 -0.73
CA GLU A 64 13.18 5.40 -0.58
C GLU A 64 12.08 6.25 0.06
N ALA A 65 10.82 6.03 -0.32
CA ALA A 65 9.67 6.66 0.32
C ALA A 65 9.58 6.30 1.82
N ILE A 66 9.81 5.04 2.18
CA ILE A 66 9.85 4.58 3.58
C ILE A 66 10.95 5.33 4.36
N ARG A 67 12.18 5.37 3.81
CA ARG A 67 13.30 6.09 4.44
C ARG A 67 13.01 7.57 4.66
N LYS A 68 12.28 8.22 3.73
CA LYS A 68 11.93 9.65 3.82
C LYS A 68 11.09 9.98 5.05
N TRP A 69 10.31 9.06 5.61
CA TRP A 69 9.51 9.31 6.81
C TRP A 69 10.37 9.77 8.00
N GLY A 70 11.53 9.14 8.23
CA GLY A 70 12.43 9.49 9.32
C GLY A 70 13.09 10.87 9.18
N PHE A 71 13.21 11.38 7.95
CA PHE A 71 13.82 12.68 7.67
C PHE A 71 12.82 13.85 7.68
N GLN A 72 11.52 13.58 7.70
CA GLN A 72 10.49 14.61 7.71
C GLN A 72 10.44 15.34 9.07
N ARG A 73 10.72 16.65 9.03
CA ARG A 73 10.79 17.48 10.24
C ARG A 73 9.42 17.89 10.78
N LYS A 74 8.48 18.20 9.88
CA LYS A 74 7.11 18.59 10.25
C LYS A 74 6.26 17.33 10.41
N PRO A 75 5.52 17.17 11.51
CA PRO A 75 4.55 16.09 11.67
C PRO A 75 3.50 16.11 10.55
N LYS A 76 3.17 14.94 10.03
CA LYS A 76 2.13 14.73 9.02
C LYS A 76 1.37 13.45 9.31
N LYS A 77 0.14 13.39 8.83
CA LYS A 77 -0.67 12.18 8.70
C LYS A 77 -0.43 11.54 7.34
N HIS A 78 -0.02 10.28 7.37
CA HIS A 78 0.35 9.47 6.22
C HIS A 78 -0.66 8.35 6.04
N PHE A 79 -1.40 8.39 4.93
CA PHE A 79 -2.13 7.22 4.48
C PHE A 79 -1.18 6.35 3.64
N VAL A 80 -0.68 5.28 4.26
CA VAL A 80 0.44 4.47 3.75
C VAL A 80 0.14 3.90 2.36
N SER A 81 -1.11 3.48 2.14
CA SER A 81 -1.56 2.92 0.87
C SER A 81 -3.01 3.27 0.61
N SER A 82 -3.25 4.19 -0.33
CA SER A 82 -4.60 4.52 -0.81
C SER A 82 -5.03 3.64 -1.98
N MET A 83 -4.07 3.07 -2.71
CA MET A 83 -4.32 2.38 -3.97
C MET A 83 -4.13 0.87 -3.93
N THR A 84 -3.58 0.33 -2.84
CA THR A 84 -3.35 -1.10 -2.65
C THR A 84 -3.60 -1.50 -1.19
N ASP A 85 -3.40 -2.75 -0.84
CA ASP A 85 -3.49 -3.27 0.53
C ASP A 85 -2.11 -3.81 0.91
N VAL A 86 -1.45 -3.17 1.88
CA VAL A 86 -0.08 -3.55 2.29
C VAL A 86 -0.03 -4.93 2.95
N PHE A 87 -1.16 -5.42 3.45
CA PHE A 87 -1.29 -6.77 4.01
C PHE A 87 -1.97 -7.74 3.04
N GLY A 88 -1.96 -7.45 1.74
CA GLY A 88 -2.39 -8.40 0.72
C GLY A 88 -1.50 -9.64 0.66
N GLU A 89 -2.10 -10.78 0.31
CA GLU A 89 -1.43 -12.07 0.14
C GLU A 89 -0.32 -12.02 -0.91
N TRP A 90 -0.41 -11.09 -1.87
CA TRP A 90 0.59 -10.84 -2.90
C TRP A 90 1.77 -9.98 -2.43
N VAL A 91 1.72 -9.44 -1.22
CA VAL A 91 2.80 -8.60 -0.66
C VAL A 91 3.73 -9.49 0.17
N PRO A 92 5.02 -9.59 -0.18
CA PRO A 92 5.96 -10.38 0.61
C PRO A 92 6.02 -9.92 2.07
N ARG A 93 6.07 -10.87 3.02
CA ARG A 93 6.01 -10.54 4.45
C ARG A 93 7.15 -9.61 4.89
N PHE A 94 8.35 -9.78 4.32
CA PHE A 94 9.49 -8.92 4.63
C PHE A 94 9.27 -7.46 4.17
N TRP A 95 8.44 -7.19 3.15
CA TRP A 95 8.04 -5.83 2.82
C TRP A 95 7.10 -5.23 3.86
N GLN A 96 6.18 -6.03 4.38
CA GLN A 96 5.26 -5.58 5.43
C GLN A 96 6.06 -5.17 6.67
N HIS A 97 7.13 -5.89 7.01
CA HIS A 97 8.04 -5.52 8.08
C HIS A 97 8.86 -4.26 7.78
N GLU A 98 9.46 -4.14 6.59
CA GLU A 98 10.17 -2.92 6.19
C GLU A 98 9.28 -1.66 6.33
N ILE A 99 7.99 -1.79 5.97
CA ILE A 99 6.99 -0.72 6.12
C ILE A 99 6.77 -0.40 7.61
N LEU A 100 6.49 -1.41 8.44
CA LEU A 100 6.22 -1.22 9.86
C LEU A 100 7.45 -0.71 10.63
N ASP A 101 8.65 -1.18 10.30
CA ASP A 101 9.92 -0.71 10.87
C ASP A 101 10.16 0.75 10.50
N GLY A 102 9.94 1.12 9.23
CA GLY A 102 9.99 2.50 8.78
C GLY A 102 9.01 3.42 9.53
N MET A 103 7.81 2.93 9.82
CA MET A 103 6.83 3.65 10.63
C MET A 103 7.31 3.80 12.08
N PHE A 104 7.85 2.73 12.66
CA PHE A 104 8.34 2.70 14.05
C PHE A 104 9.50 3.67 14.28
N VAL A 105 10.45 3.77 13.33
CA VAL A 105 11.61 4.66 13.44
C VAL A 105 11.31 6.12 13.07
N ALA A 106 10.07 6.45 12.68
CA ALA A 106 9.63 7.79 12.32
C ALA A 106 8.60 8.36 13.33
N PRO A 107 8.95 8.52 14.62
CA PRO A 107 7.99 8.81 15.70
C PRO A 107 7.32 10.19 15.62
N LYS A 108 7.79 11.09 14.74
CA LYS A 108 7.18 12.40 14.51
C LYS A 108 5.98 12.32 13.57
N GLN A 109 5.80 11.21 12.86
CA GLN A 109 4.76 11.03 11.87
C GLN A 109 3.60 10.22 12.44
N ILE A 110 2.40 10.44 11.89
CA ILE A 110 1.21 9.65 12.21
C ILE A 110 0.90 8.81 10.98
N PHE A 111 0.81 7.50 11.14
CA PHE A 111 0.54 6.57 10.05
C PHE A 111 -0.87 6.00 10.16
N GLN A 112 -1.55 5.96 9.03
CA GLN A 112 -2.88 5.39 8.86
C GLN A 112 -2.76 4.22 7.88
N ILE A 113 -3.15 3.04 8.34
CA ILE A 113 -3.27 1.84 7.52
C ILE A 113 -4.72 1.44 7.45
N LEU A 114 -5.18 1.13 6.24
CA LEU A 114 -6.46 0.48 5.99
C LEU A 114 -6.17 -0.85 5.32
N THR A 115 -6.70 -1.94 5.86
CA THR A 115 -6.55 -3.26 5.29
C THR A 115 -7.87 -4.03 5.31
N LYS A 116 -8.04 -4.89 4.32
CA LYS A 116 -9.11 -5.87 4.26
C LYS A 116 -8.66 -7.26 4.73
N ARG A 117 -7.38 -7.43 5.11
CA ARG A 117 -6.78 -8.67 5.63
C ARG A 117 -6.27 -8.48 7.07
N PRO A 118 -7.17 -8.20 8.04
CA PRO A 118 -6.75 -8.04 9.43
C PRO A 118 -6.02 -9.29 9.97
N GLU A 119 -6.33 -10.48 9.49
CA GLU A 119 -5.67 -11.72 9.85
C GLU A 119 -4.19 -11.76 9.45
N ILE A 120 -3.81 -11.22 8.29
CA ILE A 120 -2.40 -11.13 7.86
C ILE A 120 -1.66 -10.06 8.67
N MET A 121 -2.33 -8.94 8.95
CA MET A 121 -1.78 -7.89 9.81
C MET A 121 -1.46 -8.41 11.22
N LEU A 122 -2.40 -9.15 11.82
CA LEU A 122 -2.26 -9.70 13.18
C LEU A 122 -1.39 -10.96 13.25
N SER A 123 -1.05 -11.56 12.10
CA SER A 123 -0.28 -12.80 12.06
C SER A 123 1.12 -12.63 12.66
N PRO A 124 1.50 -13.46 13.65
CA PRO A 124 2.88 -13.49 14.16
C PRO A 124 3.83 -14.29 13.25
N ASP A 125 3.31 -14.96 12.22
CA ASP A 125 4.05 -15.93 11.43
C ASP A 125 4.87 -15.27 10.30
N PHE A 126 6.17 -15.55 10.30
CA PHE A 126 7.14 -15.13 9.28
C PHE A 126 7.18 -16.08 8.06
N SER A 127 6.58 -17.28 8.18
CA SER A 127 6.77 -18.38 7.23
C SER A 127 5.84 -18.36 6.01
N GLN A 128 4.79 -17.52 6.01
CA GLN A 128 3.87 -17.40 4.88
C GLN A 128 4.51 -16.84 3.60
N SER A 129 5.74 -16.33 3.67
CA SER A 129 6.49 -15.83 2.52
C SER A 129 7.00 -16.92 1.55
N LEU A 130 6.71 -18.21 1.80
CA LEU A 130 7.28 -19.34 1.05
C LEU A 130 6.27 -20.29 0.37
N LYS A 131 4.96 -20.04 0.45
CA LYS A 131 4.01 -20.81 -0.37
C LYS A 131 3.94 -20.20 -1.77
N LYS A 132 4.87 -20.68 -2.62
CA LYS A 132 4.80 -20.60 -4.08
C LYS A 132 3.52 -21.25 -4.62
#